data_AF-A0A9E5R713-F1
#
_entry.id   AF-A0A9E5R713-F1
#
_cell.length_a   1.000
_cell.length_b   1.000
_cell.length_c   1.000
_cell.angle_alpha   90.00
_cell.angle_beta   90.00
_cell.angle_gamma   90.00
#
_symmetry.space_group_name_H-M   'P 1'
#
loop_
_entity.id
_entity.type
_entity.pdbx_description
1 polymer ?
#
loop_
_entity_poly.entity_id
_entity_poly.type
_entity_poly.pdbx_seq_one_letter_code
_entity_poly.pdbx_strand_id
1 'polypeptide(L)'
;MPSPPPFRPQLLKWIGNKQRFAHEIISYFPARYGRYIEPFLGSGGVLGTLAPAEALAGDALGPLMEIWQGLQQDPAALVAGYAARWERYHAGDPR
;
A
#
# COMPACT_ATOMS: atom_id res chain seq x y z
N MET A 1 -10.68 -18.97 -20.91
CA MET A 1 -9.79 -17.84 -20.59
C MET A 1 -9.59 -17.83 -19.07
N PRO A 2 -8.38 -17.61 -18.54
CA PRO A 2 -8.22 -17.49 -17.09
C PRO A 2 -8.95 -16.23 -16.61
N SER A 3 -9.78 -16.39 -15.57
CA SER A 3 -10.52 -15.30 -14.93
C SER A 3 -9.52 -14.28 -14.33
N PRO A 4 -9.78 -12.96 -14.42
CA PRO A 4 -8.97 -11.99 -13.70
C PRO A 4 -9.05 -12.29 -12.19
N PRO A 5 -7.94 -12.10 -11.44
CA PRO A 5 -7.92 -12.31 -10.01
C PRO A 5 -8.92 -11.36 -9.32
N PRO A 6 -9.54 -11.77 -8.19
CA PRO A 6 -10.53 -10.96 -7.50
C PRO A 6 -9.94 -9.63 -7.03
N PHE A 7 -10.74 -8.56 -7.13
CA PHE A 7 -10.39 -7.23 -6.65
C PHE A 7 -10.03 -7.30 -5.16
N ARG A 8 -8.76 -7.05 -4.84
CA ARG A 8 -8.32 -6.95 -3.44
C ARG A 8 -8.59 -5.53 -2.96
N PRO A 9 -9.38 -5.35 -1.88
CA PRO A 9 -9.60 -4.04 -1.31
C PRO A 9 -8.26 -3.45 -0.87
N GLN A 10 -8.13 -2.14 -1.04
CA GLN A 10 -6.91 -1.43 -0.70
C GLN A 10 -6.78 -1.26 0.80
N LEU A 11 -5.53 -1.33 1.29
CA LEU A 11 -5.24 -1.06 2.69
C LEU A 11 -5.62 0.38 3.09
N LEU A 12 -5.38 1.35 2.20
CA LEU A 12 -5.59 2.77 2.49
C LEU A 12 -6.48 3.43 1.44
N LYS A 13 -7.52 4.13 1.90
CA LYS A 13 -8.26 5.08 1.06
C LYS A 13 -7.46 6.37 0.95
N TRP A 14 -6.84 6.58 -0.21
CA TRP A 14 -5.93 7.71 -0.46
C TRP A 14 -6.41 8.58 -1.61
N ILE A 15 -6.23 9.91 -1.53
CA ILE A 15 -6.50 10.81 -2.65
C ILE A 15 -5.41 10.63 -3.71
N GLY A 16 -5.79 10.64 -5.00
CA GLY A 16 -4.83 10.47 -6.10
C GLY A 16 -4.40 9.01 -6.34
N ASN A 17 -5.10 8.06 -5.76
CA ASN A 17 -4.91 6.63 -5.92
C ASN A 17 -4.86 6.17 -7.38
N LYS A 18 -3.81 5.42 -7.74
CA LYS A 18 -3.57 4.95 -9.11
C LYS A 18 -4.00 3.51 -9.37
N GLN A 19 -4.60 2.79 -8.42
CA GLN A 19 -4.94 1.37 -8.59
C GLN A 19 -5.78 1.09 -9.85
N ARG A 20 -6.74 1.99 -10.19
CA ARG A 20 -7.57 1.85 -11.40
C ARG A 20 -6.77 1.91 -12.71
N PHE A 21 -5.65 2.63 -12.72
CA PHE A 21 -4.78 2.82 -13.88
C PHE A 21 -3.47 2.02 -13.77
N ALA A 22 -3.31 1.21 -12.72
CA ALA A 22 -2.03 0.56 -12.44
C ALA A 22 -1.61 -0.37 -13.58
N HIS A 23 -2.53 -1.17 -14.13
CA HIS A 23 -2.25 -2.03 -15.29
C HIS A 23 -1.79 -1.25 -16.53
N GLU A 24 -2.41 -0.10 -16.79
CA GLU A 24 -2.04 0.77 -17.91
C GLU A 24 -0.65 1.38 -17.70
N ILE A 25 -0.38 1.92 -16.50
CA ILE A 25 0.95 2.46 -16.14
C ILE A 25 2.04 1.38 -16.30
N ILE A 26 1.79 0.18 -15.76
CA ILE A 26 2.74 -0.94 -15.81
C ILE A 26 2.99 -1.40 -17.25
N SER A 27 2.01 -1.26 -18.16
CA SER A 27 2.17 -1.64 -19.57
C SER A 27 3.26 -0.84 -20.30
N TYR A 28 3.63 0.33 -19.77
CA TYR A 28 4.72 1.16 -20.30
C TYR A 28 6.09 0.86 -19.70
N PHE A 29 6.18 -0.05 -18.71
CA PHE A 29 7.46 -0.43 -18.12
C PHE A 29 8.26 -1.33 -19.07
N PRO A 30 9.60 -1.30 -18.99
CA PRO A 30 10.43 -2.24 -19.74
C PRO A 30 10.13 -3.67 -19.30
N ALA A 31 10.19 -4.62 -20.23
CA ALA A 31 9.98 -6.04 -19.94
C ALA A 31 11.00 -6.63 -18.94
N ARG A 32 12.15 -5.96 -18.77
CA ARG A 32 13.19 -6.31 -17.81
C ARG A 32 13.69 -5.06 -17.10
N TYR A 33 13.73 -5.11 -15.78
CA TYR A 33 14.31 -4.09 -14.90
C TYR A 33 14.91 -4.78 -13.67
N GLY A 34 15.77 -4.06 -12.94
CA GLY A 34 16.33 -4.53 -11.67
C GLY A 34 15.38 -4.21 -10.51
N ARG A 35 15.61 -3.07 -9.86
CA ARG A 35 14.81 -2.60 -8.72
C ARG A 35 13.74 -1.61 -9.16
N TYR A 36 12.51 -1.78 -8.69
CA TYR A 36 11.45 -0.78 -8.84
C TYR A 36 11.60 0.33 -7.78
N ILE A 37 11.46 1.60 -8.18
CA ILE A 37 11.57 2.73 -7.26
C ILE A 37 10.30 3.57 -7.33
N GLU A 38 9.58 3.70 -6.21
CA GLU A 38 8.36 4.51 -6.11
C GLU A 38 8.51 5.57 -5.01
N PRO A 39 8.96 6.80 -5.34
CA PRO A 39 9.24 7.86 -4.36
C PRO A 39 7.98 8.56 -3.82
N PHE A 40 6.81 8.29 -4.40
CA PHE A 40 5.51 8.85 -4.02
C PHE A 40 4.49 7.73 -3.84
N LEU A 41 4.71 6.89 -2.83
CA LEU A 41 4.00 5.63 -2.65
C LEU A 41 2.49 5.83 -2.47
N GLY A 42 2.05 6.79 -1.65
CA GLY A 42 0.65 6.96 -1.31
C GLY A 42 0.01 5.65 -0.80
N SER A 43 -1.02 5.17 -1.51
CA SER A 43 -1.72 3.90 -1.21
C SER A 43 -1.04 2.65 -1.78
N GLY A 44 0.10 2.77 -2.45
CA GLY A 44 0.81 1.63 -3.04
C GLY A 44 0.07 0.99 -4.22
N GLY A 45 -0.76 1.77 -4.92
CA GLY A 45 -1.58 1.25 -6.01
C GLY A 45 -0.78 0.64 -7.16
N VAL A 46 0.35 1.24 -7.54
CA VAL A 46 1.23 0.70 -8.59
C VAL A 46 2.12 -0.39 -8.04
N LEU A 47 2.89 -0.13 -6.96
CA LEU A 47 3.72 -1.16 -6.30
C LEU A 47 2.97 -2.46 -6.02
N GLY A 48 1.79 -2.37 -5.41
CA GLY A 48 0.98 -3.54 -5.05
C GLY A 48 0.42 -4.30 -6.25
N THR A 49 0.19 -3.62 -7.37
CA THR A 49 -0.27 -4.26 -8.62
C THR A 49 0.91 -4.87 -9.40
N LEU A 50 2.06 -4.18 -9.42
CA LEU A 50 3.28 -4.64 -10.08
C LEU A 50 3.89 -5.85 -9.35
N ALA A 51 3.84 -5.85 -8.02
CA ALA A 51 4.43 -6.87 -7.15
C ALA A 51 5.86 -7.29 -7.58
N PRO A 52 6.80 -6.33 -7.73
CA PRO A 52 8.15 -6.61 -8.21
C PRO A 52 8.93 -7.47 -7.21
N ALA A 53 9.94 -8.18 -7.71
CA ALA A 53 10.84 -8.97 -6.85
C ALA A 53 11.63 -8.09 -5.87
N GLU A 54 12.00 -6.87 -6.27
CA GLU A 54 12.68 -5.90 -5.43
C GLU A 54 12.13 -4.50 -5.66
N ALA A 55 11.83 -3.79 -4.57
CA ALA A 55 11.38 -2.40 -4.61
C ALA A 55 11.98 -1.55 -3.50
N LEU A 56 12.18 -0.27 -3.81
CA LEU A 56 12.39 0.80 -2.84
C LEU A 56 11.23 1.79 -2.97
N ALA A 57 10.42 1.90 -1.92
CA ALA A 57 9.28 2.79 -1.91
C ALA A 57 9.39 3.81 -0.76
N GLY A 58 8.91 5.02 -1.01
CA GLY A 58 8.93 6.11 -0.05
C GLY A 58 7.79 7.09 -0.28
N ASP A 59 7.57 7.92 0.73
CA ASP A 59 6.66 9.07 0.69
C ASP A 59 7.18 10.09 1.71
N ALA A 60 6.87 11.37 1.50
CA ALA A 60 7.26 12.43 2.43
C ALA A 60 6.43 12.39 3.73
N LEU A 61 5.25 11.76 3.70
CA LEU A 61 4.37 11.69 4.86
C LEU A 61 4.79 10.58 5.83
N GLY A 62 5.47 10.96 6.92
CA GLY A 62 5.95 10.04 7.97
C GLY A 62 4.89 9.05 8.49
N PRO A 63 3.71 9.49 8.94
CA PRO A 63 2.66 8.58 9.43
C PRO A 63 2.18 7.55 8.40
N LEU A 64 2.21 7.90 7.11
CA LEU A 64 1.91 6.93 6.04
C LEU A 64 3.03 5.88 5.94
N MET A 65 4.29 6.32 6.00
CA MET A 65 5.43 5.42 5.97
C MET A 65 5.50 4.51 7.20
N GLU A 66 5.07 4.97 8.37
CA GLU A 66 4.95 4.14 9.58
C GLU A 66 3.96 2.98 9.38
N ILE A 67 2.84 3.20 8.68
CA ILE A 67 1.88 2.14 8.34
C ILE A 67 2.52 1.11 7.42
N TRP A 68 3.22 1.56 6.36
CA TRP A 68 3.89 0.66 5.41
C TRP A 68 5.03 -0.14 6.06
N GLN A 69 5.83 0.51 6.91
CA GLN A 69 6.88 -0.15 7.68
C GLN A 69 6.30 -1.16 8.66
N GLY A 70 5.24 -0.81 9.39
CA GLY A 70 4.53 -1.73 10.27
C GLY A 70 3.97 -2.93 9.51
N LEU A 71 3.39 -2.70 8.32
CA LEU A 71 2.89 -3.77 7.45
C LEU A 71 4.01 -4.69 6.98
N GLN A 72 5.19 -4.15 6.67
CA GLN A 72 6.34 -4.94 6.25
C GLN A 72 6.96 -5.76 7.39
N GLN A 73 7.03 -5.18 8.58
CA GLN A 73 7.73 -5.76 9.74
C GLN A 73 6.87 -6.77 10.49
N ASP A 74 5.65 -6.39 10.85
CA ASP A 74 4.70 -7.24 11.59
C ASP A 74 3.25 -6.82 11.28
N PRO A 75 2.63 -7.43 10.25
CA PRO A 75 1.23 -7.18 9.91
C PRO A 75 0.26 -7.43 11.07
N ALA A 76 0.54 -8.43 11.92
CA ALA A 76 -0.35 -8.80 13.00
C ALA A 76 -0.35 -7.73 14.10
N ALA A 77 0.83 -7.23 14.47
CA ALA A 77 0.97 -6.12 15.41
C ALA A 77 0.33 -4.82 14.87
N LEU A 78 0.47 -4.53 13.57
CA LEU A 78 -0.17 -3.38 12.94
C LEU A 78 -1.70 -3.45 13.07
N VAL A 79 -2.29 -4.60 12.74
CA VAL A 79 -3.74 -4.84 12.84
C VAL A 79 -4.22 -4.74 14.29
N ALA A 80 -3.52 -5.39 15.23
CA ALA A 80 -3.86 -5.33 16.65
C ALA A 80 -3.79 -3.89 17.20
N GLY A 81 -2.74 -3.14 16.83
CA GLY A 81 -2.59 -1.75 17.22
C GLY A 81 -3.69 -0.85 16.64
N TYR A 82 -4.13 -1.09 15.40
CA TYR A 82 -5.27 -0.39 14.82
C TYR A 82 -6.57 -0.71 15.57
N ALA A 83 -6.85 -1.98 15.84
CA ALA A 83 -8.05 -2.40 16.56
C ALA A 83 -8.14 -1.74 17.95
N ALA A 84 -7.05 -1.74 18.72
CA ALA A 84 -7.02 -1.10 20.03
C ALA A 84 -7.28 0.41 19.95
N ARG A 85 -6.69 1.12 18.98
CA ARG A 85 -6.95 2.56 18.76
C ARG A 85 -8.40 2.83 18.36
N TRP A 86 -8.97 1.96 17.53
CA TRP A 86 -10.36 2.06 17.09
C TRP A 86 -11.33 1.94 18.27
N GLU A 87 -11.12 0.96 19.15
CA GLU A 87 -11.90 0.78 20.38
C GLU A 87 -11.82 1.99 21.30
N ARG A 88 -10.62 2.54 21.53
CA ARG A 88 -10.44 3.76 22.35
C ARG A 88 -11.18 4.96 21.78
N TYR A 89 -11.08 5.17 20.46
CA TYR A 89 -11.78 6.24 19.78
C TYR A 89 -13.31 6.14 19.97
N HIS A 90 -13.86 4.92 19.86
CA HIS A 90 -15.30 4.68 20.07
C HIS A 90 -15.71 4.75 21.54
N ALA A 91 -14.78 4.55 22.47
CA ALA A 91 -14.98 4.77 23.90
C ALA A 91 -14.91 6.26 24.30
N GLY A 92 -14.63 7.17 23.35
CA GLY A 92 -14.57 8.61 23.60
C GLY A 92 -13.20 9.13 24.06
N ASP A 93 -12.14 8.32 23.97
CA ASP A 93 -10.76 8.77 24.20
C ASP A 93 -10.12 9.22 22.88
N PRO A 94 -9.82 10.52 22.70
CA PRO A 94 -9.32 11.07 21.45
C PRO A 94 -7.81 10.86 21.22
N ARG A 95 -7.09 10.12 22.08
CA ARG A 95 -5.62 9.93 21.99
C ARG A 95 -5.15 8.56 21.47
#